data_AF-A0A2E4CAJ7-F1
#
_entry.id   AF-A0A2E4CAJ7-F1
#
_cell.length_a   1.000
_cell.length_b   1.000
_cell.length_c   1.000
_cell.angle_alpha   90.00
_cell.angle_beta   90.00
_cell.angle_gamma   90.00
#
_symmetry.space_group_name_H-M   'P 1'
#
loop_
_entity.id
_entity.type
_entity.pdbx_description
1 polymer ?
#
loop_
_entity_poly.entity_id
_entity_poly.type
_entity_poly.pdbx_seq_one_letter_code
_entity_poly.pdbx_strand_id
1 'polypeptide(L)' 'MFTQRFIKDSLERGVATFAQAWAAAMAVPGPDWGDSLKIAGVAALISIAKAVAASRVGDPETASMGKS' A
#
# COMPACT_ATOMS: atom_id res chain seq x y z
N MET A 1 5.11 10.72 12.97
CA MET A 1 4.01 10.25 13.83
C MET A 1 3.66 8.81 13.49
N PHE A 2 3.93 7.84 14.37
CA PHE A 2 3.49 6.45 14.21
C PHE A 2 2.31 6.17 15.16
N THR A 3 1.17 6.79 14.88
CA THR A 3 -0.05 6.60 15.67
C THR A 3 -0.73 5.28 15.27
N GLN A 4 -1.49 4.67 16.19
CA GLN A 4 -2.29 3.46 15.91
C GLN A 4 -3.16 3.61 14.65
N ARG A 5 -3.71 4.81 14.41
CA ARG A 5 -4.46 5.14 13.19
C ARG A 5 -3.61 5.07 11.92
N PHE A 6 -2.37 5.56 11.95
CA PHE A 6 -1.44 5.50 10.82
C PHE A 6 -1.04 4.06 10.51
N ILE A 7 -0.77 3.26 11.55
CA ILE A 7 -0.42 1.84 11.41
C ILE A 7 -1.61 1.07 10.82
N LYS A 8 -2.83 1.30 11.32
CA LYS A 8 -4.06 0.68 10.80
C LYS A 8 -4.30 1.04 9.34
N ASP A 9 -4.22 2.33 8.99
CA ASP A 9 -4.39 2.81 7.61
C ASP A 9 -3.34 2.21 6.66
N SER A 10 -2.07 2.19 7.07
CA SER A 10 -0.99 1.60 6.27
C SER A 10 -1.19 0.11 6.07
N LEU A 11 -1.67 -0.61 7.08
CA LEU A 11 -1.96 -2.04 6.99
C LEU A 11 -3.16 -2.31 6.08
N GLU A 12 -4.25 -1.55 6.22
CA GLU A 12 -5.43 -1.65 5.35
C GLU A 12 -5.05 -1.42 3.88
N ARG A 13 -4.21 -0.42 3.61
CA ARG A 13 -3.67 -0.15 2.26
C ARG A 13 -2.76 -1.27 1.76
N GLY A 14 -1.91 -1.81 2.63
CA GLY A 14 -1.06 -2.96 2.32
C GLY A 14 -1.87 -4.18 1.90
N VAL A 15 -2.90 -4.54 2.68
CA VAL A 15 -3.78 -5.69 2.40
C VAL A 15 -4.63 -5.47 1.15
N ALA A 16 -5.18 -4.27 0.95
CA ALA A 16 -5.90 -3.94 -0.27
C ALA A 16 -5.00 -4.04 -1.52
N THR A 17 -3.77 -3.51 -1.43
CA THR A 17 -2.78 -3.59 -2.52
C THR A 17 -2.39 -5.03 -2.80
N PHE A 18 -2.19 -5.84 -1.75
CA PHE A 18 -1.92 -7.27 -1.87
C PHE A 18 -3.03 -7.97 -2.65
N ALA A 19 -4.29 -7.82 -2.22
CA ALA A 19 -5.43 -8.48 -2.85
C ALA A 19 -5.58 -8.07 -4.32
N GLN A 20 -5.45 -6.77 -4.62
CA GLN A 20 -5.54 -6.26 -5.99
C GLN A 20 -4.39 -6.79 -6.87
N ALA A 21 -3.16 -6.74 -6.38
CA ALA A 21 -1.99 -7.20 -7.14
C ALA A 21 -2.00 -8.71 -7.36
N TRP A 22 -2.46 -9.47 -6.37
CA TRP A 22 -2.62 -10.92 -6.47
C TRP A 22 -3.68 -11.30 -7.50
N ALA A 23 -4.86 -10.67 -7.43
CA ALA A 23 -5.93 -10.89 -8.41
C ALA A 23 -5.49 -10.51 -9.84
N ALA A 24 -4.76 -9.39 -9.98
CA ALA A 24 -4.22 -8.98 -11.27
C ALA A 24 -3.19 -9.99 -11.82
N ALA A 25 -2.29 -10.50 -10.98
CA ALA A 25 -1.29 -11.49 -11.39
C ALA A 25 -1.94 -12.83 -11.79
N MET A 26 -3.01 -13.25 -11.11
CA MET A 26 -3.78 -14.45 -11.45
C MET A 26 -4.66 -14.29 -12.69
N ALA A 27 -5.01 -13.07 -13.07
CA ALA A 27 -5.78 -12.80 -14.28
C ALA A 27 -4.93 -12.85 -15.57
N VAL A 28 -3.60 -12.84 -15.45
CA VAL A 28 -2.68 -12.85 -16.59
C VAL A 28 -2.08 -14.25 -16.76
N PRO A 29 -2.07 -14.82 -17.98
CA PRO A 29 -1.37 -16.07 -18.21
C PRO A 29 0.13 -15.89 -18.03
N GLY A 30 0.73 -16.68 -17.12
CA GLY A 30 2.18 -16.67 -16.88
C GLY A 30 2.56 -17.01 -15.44
N PRO A 31 2.17 -16.21 -14.44
CA PRO A 31 2.55 -16.46 -13.05
C PRO A 31 1.70 -17.56 -12.42
N ASP A 32 2.33 -18.62 -11.93
CA ASP A 32 1.66 -19.60 -11.08
C ASP A 32 1.21 -18.98 -9.75
N TRP A 33 0.36 -19.67 -9.01
CA TRP A 33 -0.19 -19.22 -7.73
C TRP A 33 0.90 -18.71 -6.76
N GLY A 34 2.02 -19.43 -6.68
CA GLY A 34 3.16 -19.07 -5.84
C GLY A 34 3.86 -17.79 -6.27
N ASP A 35 4.02 -17.56 -7.59
CA ASP A 35 4.65 -16.33 -8.09
C ASP A 35 3.71 -15.13 -7.97
N SER A 36 2.40 -15.33 -8.15
CA SER A 36 1.41 -14.29 -7.89
C SER A 36 1.39 -13.83 -6.44
N LEU A 37 1.54 -14.75 -5.48
CA LEU A 37 1.68 -14.41 -4.06
C LEU A 37 2.94 -13.57 -3.78
N LYS A 38 4.06 -13.89 -4.43
CA LYS A 38 5.31 -13.09 -4.31
C LYS A 38 5.11 -11.69 -4.86
N ILE A 39 4.51 -11.56 -6.05
CA ILE A 39 4.22 -10.27 -6.69
C ILE A 39 3.35 -9.41 -5.77
N ALA A 40 2.27 -10.00 -5.26
CA ALA A 40 1.35 -9.34 -4.34
C ALA A 40 2.03 -8.93 -3.03
N GLY A 41 2.88 -9.80 -2.47
CA GLY A 41 3.65 -9.53 -1.27
C GLY A 41 4.60 -8.34 -1.44
N VAL A 42 5.33 -8.29 -2.55
CA VAL A 42 6.21 -7.15 -2.88
C VAL A 42 5.38 -5.87 -3.07
N ALA A 43 4.26 -5.94 -3.77
CA ALA A 43 3.37 -4.78 -3.95
C ALA A 43 2.83 -4.22 -2.63
N ALA A 44 2.45 -5.10 -1.70
CA ALA A 44 1.98 -4.73 -0.36
C ALA A 44 3.09 -4.04 0.45
N LEU A 45 4.32 -4.56 0.42
CA LEU A 45 5.47 -3.94 1.09
C LEU A 45 5.79 -2.56 0.52
N ILE A 46 5.75 -2.41 -0.81
CA ILE A 46 5.95 -1.11 -1.48
C ILE A 46 4.85 -0.11 -1.05
N SER A 47 3.59 -0.57 -0.94
CA SER A 47 2.47 0.27 -0.51
C SER A 47 2.67 0.80 0.91
N ILE A 48 3.07 -0.07 1.84
CA ILE A 48 3.38 0.30 3.23
C ILE A 48 4.60 1.24 3.27
N ALA A 49 5.66 0.95 2.51
CA ALA A 49 6.84 1.81 2.43
C ALA A 49 6.51 3.21 1.91
N LYS A 50 5.62 3.31 0.90
CA LYS A 50 5.12 4.60 0.40
C LYS A 50 4.29 5.33 1.45
N ALA A 51 3.43 4.64 2.21
CA ALA A 51 2.68 5.25 3.31
C ALA A 51 3.62 5.83 4.39
N VAL A 52 4.71 5.12 4.71
CA VAL A 52 5.76 5.59 5.64
C VAL A 52 6.56 6.75 5.06
N ALA A 53 6.90 6.73 3.78
CA ALA A 53 7.59 7.86 3.13
C ALA A 53 6.70 9.11 3.10
N ALA A 54 5.42 8.95 2.77
CA ALA A 54 4.44 10.03 2.75
C ALA A 54 4.23 10.66 4.13
N SER A 55 4.27 9.87 5.22
CA SER A 55 4.16 10.42 6.58
C SER A 55 5.42 11.16 7.05
N ARG A 56 6.56 10.97 6.40
CA ARG A 56 7.79 11.75 6.63
C ARG A 56 7.87 13.03 5.80
N VAL A 57 7.30 13.01 4.60
CA VAL A 57 7.25 14.18 3.69
C VAL A 57 6.07 15.09 4.01
N GLY A 58 4.99 14.57 4.62
CA GLY A 58 3.75 15.28 4.90
C GLY A 58 3.68 16.16 6.16
N ASP A 59 4.80 16.62 6.71
CA ASP A 59 4.81 17.65 7.78
C ASP A 59 4.64 19.07 7.13
N PRO A 60 4.11 20.09 7.82
CA PRO A 60 2.72 20.54 7.90
C PRO A 60 2.24 21.55 6.82
N GLU A 61 3.05 21.97 5.84
CA GLU A 61 2.64 23.07 4.93
C GLU A 61 1.59 22.67 3.88
N THR A 62 1.41 21.39 3.58
CA THR A 62 0.52 20.94 2.50
C THR A 62 -0.82 20.37 2.98
N ALA A 63 -1.10 20.40 4.29
CA ALA A 63 -2.41 20.01 4.84
C ALA A 63 -3.49 21.11 4.71
N SER A 64 -3.16 22.23 4.06
CA SER A 64 -4.10 23.27 3.64
C SER A 64 -4.47 23.08 2.16
N MET A 65 -5.33 22.11 1.85
CA MET A 65 -6.11 22.12 0.61
C MET A 65 -7.29 21.17 0.74
N GLY A 66 -8.49 21.75 0.89
CA GLY A 66 -9.76 21.03 0.74
C GLY A 66 -10.76 21.10 1.90
N LYS A 67 -10.89 22.25 2.58
CA LYS A 67 -12.22 22.70 3.00
C LYS A 67 -12.58 23.88 2.11
N SER A 68 -13.44 23.66 1.12
CA SER A 68 -14.17 24.69 0.38
C SER A 68 -15.45 24.05 -0.13
#